data_AF-A0A838EXW6-F1
#
_entry.id   AF-A0A838EXW6-F1
#
_cell.length_a   1.000
_cell.length_b   1.000
_cell.length_c   1.000
_cell.angle_alpha   90.00
_cell.angle_beta   90.00
_cell.angle_gamma   90.00
#
_symmetry.space_group_name_H-M   'P 1'
#
loop_
_entity.id
_entity.type
_entity.pdbx_description
1 polymer ?
#
loop_
_entity_poly.entity_id
_entity_poly.type
_entity_poly.pdbx_seq_one_letter_code
_entity_poly.pdbx_strand_id
1 'polypeptide(L)'
;MRKLDAKLVNIEQRLSERTQALNTLLSQRQRLSDSARTLGAEQASLRQEIHRLQSDSVGLRSMIAQKENQRQHHVAQASATRDLNVKREHLRQSKLLEREISELQPRLTSIDQTVMANTQRIQRIDLQAQQLPQQLADLDRQIDQAQRDPAITRLQQDRSQVVAELSNAQGNLDQLNNRLARANSHVEMCYGYIELSIKYPAALKIAKKVNK
;
A
#
# COMPACT_ATOMS: atom_id res chain seq x y z
N MET A 1 13.32 -27.76 30.13
CA MET A 1 13.67 -26.47 29.49
C MET A 1 13.79 -26.59 27.98
N ARG A 2 14.83 -27.23 27.39
CA ARG A 2 15.01 -27.29 25.91
C ARG A 2 13.77 -27.62 25.06
N LYS A 3 12.90 -28.53 25.51
CA LYS A 3 11.65 -28.88 24.79
C LYS A 3 10.59 -27.76 24.83
N LEU A 4 10.48 -27.03 25.94
CA LEU A 4 9.56 -25.89 26.08
C LEU A 4 10.07 -24.69 25.29
N ASP A 5 11.38 -24.44 25.31
CA ASP A 5 12.02 -23.40 24.50
C ASP A 5 11.77 -23.65 23.00
N ALA A 6 11.96 -24.88 22.54
CA ALA A 6 11.69 -25.25 21.14
C ALA A 6 10.21 -25.08 20.75
N LYS A 7 9.27 -25.40 21.65
CA LYS A 7 7.84 -25.17 21.41
C LYS A 7 7.52 -23.68 21.32
N LEU A 8 8.08 -22.86 22.22
CA LEU A 8 7.88 -21.42 22.22
C LEU A 8 8.37 -20.80 20.91
N VAL A 9 9.59 -21.15 20.48
CA VAL A 9 10.16 -20.69 19.21
C VAL A 9 9.25 -21.07 18.03
N ASN A 10 8.73 -22.29 18.00
CA ASN A 10 7.81 -22.71 16.93
C ASN A 10 6.50 -21.91 16.91
N ILE A 11 5.92 -21.64 18.08
CA ILE A 11 4.69 -20.84 18.20
C ILE A 11 4.95 -19.40 17.74
N GLU A 12 6.05 -18.79 18.17
CA GLU A 12 6.43 -17.43 17.79
C GLU A 12 6.70 -17.32 16.29
N GLN A 13 7.36 -18.32 15.70
CA GLN A 13 7.55 -18.39 14.25
C GLN A 13 6.20 -18.42 13.51
N ARG A 14 5.28 -19.30 13.92
CA ARG A 14 3.96 -19.41 13.27
C ARG A 14 3.11 -18.14 13.43
N LEU A 15 3.19 -17.47 14.58
CA LEU A 15 2.52 -16.17 14.79
C LEU A 15 3.13 -15.08 13.89
N SER A 16 4.46 -15.06 13.75
CA SER A 16 5.17 -14.14 12.87
C SER A 16 4.76 -14.33 11.40
N GLU A 17 4.79 -15.57 10.90
CA GLU A 17 4.39 -15.92 9.53
C GLU A 17 2.96 -15.46 9.23
N ARG A 18 2.03 -15.70 10.15
CA ARG A 18 0.63 -15.29 10.01
C ARG A 18 0.46 -13.77 10.01
N THR A 19 1.21 -13.08 10.85
CA THR A 19 1.22 -11.60 10.90
C THR A 19 1.75 -11.01 9.61
N GLN A 20 2.82 -11.58 9.05
CA GLN A 20 3.40 -11.15 7.78
C GLN A 20 2.44 -11.38 6.60
N ALA A 21 1.74 -12.52 6.57
CA ALA A 21 0.73 -12.80 5.55
C ALA A 21 -0.42 -11.79 5.60
N LEU A 22 -0.94 -11.47 6.80
CA LEU A 22 -1.98 -10.45 6.97
C LEU A 22 -1.51 -9.07 6.49
N ASN A 23 -0.28 -8.66 6.85
CA ASN A 23 0.28 -7.38 6.41
C ASN A 23 0.45 -7.30 4.89
N THR A 24 0.76 -8.44 4.25
CA THR A 24 0.86 -8.53 2.79
C THR A 24 -0.52 -8.33 2.15
N LEU A 25 -1.57 -8.98 2.66
CA LEU A 25 -2.94 -8.79 2.19
C LEU A 25 -3.42 -7.34 2.37
N LEU A 26 -3.16 -6.74 3.53
CA LEU A 26 -3.48 -5.34 3.81
C LEU A 26 -2.77 -4.39 2.84
N SER A 27 -1.50 -4.64 2.55
CA SER A 27 -0.72 -3.85 1.60
C SER A 27 -1.24 -3.99 0.17
N GLN A 28 -1.61 -5.20 -0.25
CA GLN A 28 -2.21 -5.45 -1.56
C GLN A 28 -3.55 -4.73 -1.72
N ARG A 29 -4.41 -4.83 -0.69
CA ARG A 29 -5.70 -4.11 -0.65
C ARG A 29 -5.51 -2.61 -0.77
N GLN A 30 -4.55 -2.05 -0.02
CA GLN A 30 -4.26 -0.62 -0.06
C GLN A 30 -3.82 -0.18 -1.47
N ARG A 31 -2.91 -0.93 -2.11
CA ARG A 31 -2.45 -0.64 -3.48
C ARG A 31 -3.60 -0.67 -4.50
N LEU A 32 -4.50 -1.66 -4.40
CA LEU A 32 -5.68 -1.74 -5.26
C LEU A 32 -6.65 -0.57 -5.04
N SER A 33 -6.86 -0.18 -3.78
CA SER A 33 -7.66 1.00 -3.43
C SER A 33 -7.05 2.28 -4.02
N ASP A 34 -5.74 2.46 -3.91
CA ASP A 34 -5.05 3.65 -4.44
C ASP A 34 -5.06 3.65 -5.97
N SER A 35 -4.95 2.49 -6.61
CA SER A 35 -5.11 2.33 -8.06
C SER A 35 -6.52 2.72 -8.51
N ALA A 36 -7.56 2.27 -7.81
CA ALA A 36 -8.95 2.64 -8.11
C ALA A 36 -9.17 4.17 -8.01
N ARG A 37 -8.61 4.81 -6.98
CA ARG A 37 -8.69 6.28 -6.83
C ARG A 37 -7.98 7.01 -7.97
N THR A 38 -6.78 6.54 -8.33
CA THR A 38 -5.97 7.14 -9.41
C THR A 38 -6.69 7.03 -10.75
N LEU A 39 -7.23 5.86 -11.07
CA LEU A 39 -8.02 5.63 -12.28
C LEU A 39 -9.28 6.51 -12.32
N GLY A 40 -9.98 6.63 -11.18
CA GLY A 40 -11.14 7.52 -11.07
C GLY A 40 -10.79 8.99 -11.30
N ALA A 41 -9.66 9.45 -10.75
CA ALA A 41 -9.17 10.81 -10.96
C ALA A 41 -8.74 11.07 -12.42
N GLU A 42 -8.02 10.13 -13.04
CA GLU A 42 -7.66 10.22 -14.46
C GLU A 42 -8.90 10.26 -15.34
N GLN A 43 -9.90 9.40 -15.08
CA GLN A 43 -11.15 9.38 -15.84
C GLN A 43 -11.91 10.71 -15.72
N ALA A 44 -11.98 11.29 -14.53
CA ALA A 44 -12.63 12.58 -14.31
C ALA A 44 -11.92 13.71 -15.07
N SER A 45 -10.58 13.73 -15.03
CA SER A 45 -9.76 14.69 -15.77
C SER A 45 -9.96 14.58 -17.29
N LEU A 46 -9.91 13.37 -17.83
CA LEU A 46 -10.15 13.12 -19.26
C LEU A 46 -11.56 13.55 -19.70
N ARG A 47 -12.58 13.33 -18.87
CA ARG A 47 -13.96 13.78 -19.16
C ARG A 47 -14.06 15.30 -19.19
N GLN A 48 -13.40 16.00 -18.27
CA GLN A 48 -13.35 17.46 -18.27
C GLN A 48 -12.65 18.00 -19.52
N GLU A 49 -11.53 17.39 -19.90
CA GLU A 49 -10.79 17.80 -21.10
C GLU A 49 -11.59 17.56 -22.38
N ILE A 50 -12.28 16.41 -22.50
CA ILE A 50 -13.21 16.16 -23.62
C ILE A 50 -14.29 17.24 -23.68
N HIS A 51 -14.92 17.59 -22.56
CA HIS A 51 -15.94 18.65 -22.56
C HIS A 51 -15.38 20.00 -23.01
N ARG A 52 -14.18 20.36 -22.55
CA ARG A 52 -13.50 21.60 -22.98
C ARG A 52 -13.23 21.58 -24.49
N LEU A 53 -12.63 20.50 -24.98
CA LEU A 53 -12.31 20.32 -26.39
C LEU A 53 -13.57 20.32 -27.28
N GLN A 54 -14.67 19.72 -26.81
CA GLN A 54 -15.95 19.77 -27.51
C GLN A 54 -16.51 21.19 -27.59
N SER A 55 -16.41 21.97 -26.50
CA SER A 55 -16.78 23.39 -26.51
C SER A 55 -15.93 24.19 -27.51
N ASP A 56 -14.62 23.97 -27.52
CA ASP A 56 -13.70 24.60 -28.47
C ASP A 56 -14.01 24.20 -29.92
N SER A 57 -14.33 22.91 -30.16
CA SER A 57 -14.74 22.39 -31.48
C SER A 57 -16.01 23.07 -31.98
N VAL A 58 -17.02 23.25 -31.13
CA VAL A 58 -18.25 23.98 -31.47
C VAL A 58 -17.96 25.44 -31.81
N GLY A 59 -17.11 26.10 -31.03
CA GLY A 59 -16.68 27.48 -31.30
C GLY A 59 -15.97 27.62 -32.65
N LEU A 60 -15.01 26.74 -32.95
CA LEU A 60 -14.29 26.72 -34.22
C LEU A 60 -15.23 26.42 -35.41
N ARG A 61 -16.15 25.46 -35.27
CA ARG A 61 -17.16 25.16 -36.31
C ARG A 61 -18.02 26.38 -36.61
N SER A 62 -18.45 27.11 -35.57
CA SER A 62 -19.21 28.35 -35.73
C SER A 62 -18.40 29.44 -36.45
N MET A 63 -17.14 29.65 -36.06
CA MET A 63 -16.23 30.59 -36.73
C MET A 63 -16.01 30.24 -38.20
N ILE A 64 -15.78 28.96 -38.52
CA ILE A 64 -15.61 28.48 -39.89
C ILE A 64 -16.88 28.77 -40.70
N ALA A 65 -18.06 28.43 -40.16
CA ALA A 65 -19.33 28.67 -40.82
C ALA A 65 -19.58 30.18 -41.07
N GLN A 66 -19.27 31.03 -40.10
CA GLN A 66 -19.40 32.48 -40.25
C GLN A 66 -18.48 33.02 -41.34
N LYS A 67 -17.19 32.62 -41.34
CA LYS A 67 -16.23 33.04 -42.38
C LYS A 67 -16.62 32.52 -43.76
N GLU A 68 -17.12 31.30 -43.84
CA GLU A 68 -17.60 30.71 -45.10
C GLU A 68 -18.80 31.48 -45.66
N ASN A 69 -19.76 31.88 -44.81
CA ASN A 69 -20.86 32.75 -45.21
C ASN A 69 -20.38 34.12 -45.70
N GLN A 70 -19.42 34.74 -45.00
CA GLN A 70 -18.81 36.01 -45.43
C GLN A 70 -18.10 35.87 -46.78
N ARG A 71 -17.37 34.77 -46.97
CA ARG A 71 -16.66 34.46 -48.21
C ARG A 71 -17.65 34.34 -49.37
N GLN A 72 -18.73 33.59 -49.19
CA GLN A 72 -19.79 33.43 -50.18
C GLN A 72 -20.47 34.77 -50.51
N HIS A 73 -20.70 35.63 -49.52
CA HIS A 73 -21.24 36.97 -49.73
C HIS A 73 -20.33 37.82 -50.62
N HIS A 74 -19.01 37.84 -50.38
CA HIS A 74 -18.07 38.57 -51.24
C HIS A 74 -18.00 37.99 -52.65
N VAL A 75 -18.05 36.67 -52.81
CA VAL A 75 -18.12 36.04 -54.15
C VAL A 75 -19.39 36.48 -54.89
N ALA A 76 -20.54 36.53 -54.22
CA ALA A 76 -21.79 36.99 -54.79
C ALA A 76 -21.76 38.49 -55.16
N GLN A 77 -21.16 39.34 -54.32
CA GLN A 77 -20.98 40.76 -54.65
C GLN A 77 -20.05 40.96 -55.85
N ALA A 78 -18.97 40.18 -55.94
CA ALA A 78 -18.04 40.22 -57.07
C ALA A 78 -18.69 39.79 -58.40
N SER A 79 -19.65 38.87 -58.37
CA SER A 79 -20.36 38.44 -59.58
C SER A 79 -21.42 39.44 -60.03
N ALA A 80 -22.07 40.14 -59.10
CA ALA A 80 -23.08 41.15 -59.39
C ALA A 80 -22.51 42.51 -59.84
N THR A 81 -21.26 42.82 -59.47
CA THR A 81 -20.66 44.14 -59.72
C THR A 81 -20.04 44.26 -61.12
N ARG A 82 -20.34 45.37 -61.82
CA ARG A 82 -19.77 45.70 -63.15
C ARG A 82 -18.46 46.48 -63.08
N ASP A 83 -18.21 47.22 -61.99
CA ASP A 83 -16.95 47.92 -61.74
C ASP A 83 -15.82 46.91 -61.45
N LEU A 84 -14.76 46.96 -62.26
CA LEU A 84 -13.64 46.02 -62.17
C LEU A 84 -12.80 46.21 -60.89
N ASN A 85 -12.68 47.43 -60.37
CA ASN A 85 -11.92 47.71 -59.15
C ASN A 85 -12.67 47.17 -57.92
N VAL A 86 -13.98 47.42 -57.84
CA VAL A 86 -14.82 46.89 -56.76
C VAL A 86 -14.86 45.35 -56.81
N LYS A 87 -14.96 44.77 -58.00
CA LYS A 87 -14.90 43.32 -58.19
C LYS A 87 -13.57 42.73 -57.70
N ARG A 88 -12.44 43.36 -57.99
CA ARG A 88 -11.11 42.92 -57.52
C ARG A 88 -11.01 42.94 -56.00
N GLU A 89 -11.57 43.94 -55.34
CA GLU A 89 -11.53 44.04 -53.88
C GLU A 89 -12.35 42.93 -53.21
N HIS A 90 -13.57 42.68 -53.66
CA HIS A 90 -14.38 41.56 -53.14
C HIS A 90 -13.70 40.20 -53.34
N LEU A 91 -13.06 39.97 -54.50
CA LEU A 91 -12.29 38.74 -54.72
C LEU A 91 -11.06 38.65 -53.81
N ARG A 92 -10.40 39.77 -53.50
CA ARG A 92 -9.29 39.80 -52.55
C ARG A 92 -9.76 39.43 -51.14
N GLN A 93 -10.88 39.99 -50.68
CA GLN A 93 -11.48 39.67 -49.38
C GLN A 93 -11.91 38.20 -49.29
N SER A 94 -12.53 37.66 -50.34
CA SER A 94 -12.86 36.22 -50.42
C SER A 94 -11.63 35.33 -50.28
N LYS A 95 -10.50 35.66 -50.93
CA LYS A 95 -9.26 34.87 -50.84
C LYS A 95 -8.61 34.92 -49.45
N LEU A 96 -8.75 36.04 -48.74
CA LEU A 96 -8.28 36.13 -47.35
C LEU A 96 -9.09 35.22 -46.44
N LEU A 97 -10.43 35.26 -46.55
CA LEU A 97 -11.31 34.39 -45.76
C LEU A 97 -11.07 32.90 -46.06
N GLU A 98 -10.82 32.53 -47.32
CA GLU A 98 -10.47 31.16 -47.71
C GLU A 98 -9.21 30.64 -47.01
N ARG A 99 -8.18 31.50 -46.89
CA ARG A 99 -6.95 31.17 -46.15
C ARG A 99 -7.23 30.99 -44.66
N GLU A 100 -7.95 31.92 -44.04
CA GLU A 100 -8.31 31.83 -42.62
C GLU A 100 -9.12 30.56 -42.31
N ILE A 101 -10.06 30.18 -43.18
CA ILE A 101 -10.82 28.92 -43.04
C ILE A 101 -9.86 27.72 -43.13
N SER A 102 -8.95 27.74 -44.10
CA SER A 102 -7.96 26.67 -44.29
C SER A 102 -7.00 26.51 -43.10
N GLU A 103 -6.73 27.59 -42.37
CA GLU A 103 -5.93 27.56 -41.13
C GLU A 103 -6.71 27.02 -39.92
N LEU A 104 -8.04 27.20 -39.89
CA LEU A 104 -8.89 26.73 -38.79
C LEU A 104 -9.26 25.24 -38.92
N GLN A 105 -9.40 24.73 -40.14
CA GLN A 105 -9.70 23.31 -40.41
C GLN A 105 -8.75 22.30 -39.74
N PRO A 106 -7.40 22.44 -39.81
CA PRO A 106 -6.50 21.49 -39.16
C PRO A 106 -6.62 21.53 -37.63
N ARG A 107 -6.91 22.70 -37.05
CA ARG A 107 -7.16 22.83 -35.60
C ARG A 107 -8.40 22.05 -35.19
N LEU A 108 -9.47 22.14 -35.97
CA LEU A 108 -10.70 21.36 -35.74
C LEU A 108 -10.44 19.86 -35.83
N THR A 109 -9.72 19.40 -36.85
CA THR A 109 -9.35 17.98 -37.03
C THR A 109 -8.51 17.47 -35.85
N SER A 110 -7.55 18.25 -35.37
CA SER A 110 -6.70 17.91 -34.23
C SER A 110 -7.50 17.74 -32.93
N ILE A 111 -8.48 18.63 -32.71
CA ILE A 111 -9.39 18.54 -31.56
C ILE A 111 -10.22 17.26 -31.64
N ASP A 112 -10.84 16.98 -32.79
CA ASP A 112 -11.68 15.80 -32.98
C ASP A 112 -10.87 14.50 -32.76
N GLN A 113 -9.62 14.45 -33.24
CA GLN A 113 -8.69 13.32 -33.00
C GLN A 113 -8.35 13.17 -31.50
N THR A 114 -8.09 14.28 -30.80
CA THR A 114 -7.77 14.26 -29.37
C THR A 114 -8.96 13.79 -28.53
N VAL A 115 -10.18 14.25 -28.87
CA VAL A 115 -11.42 13.79 -28.23
C VAL A 115 -11.60 12.29 -28.42
N MET A 116 -11.38 11.77 -29.63
CA MET A 116 -11.44 10.33 -29.90
C MET A 116 -10.41 9.55 -29.07
N ALA A 117 -9.16 10.02 -29.02
CA ALA A 117 -8.10 9.36 -28.26
C ALA A 117 -8.41 9.34 -26.75
N ASN A 118 -8.88 10.47 -26.19
CA ASN A 118 -9.27 10.56 -24.78
C ASN A 118 -10.49 9.67 -24.47
N THR A 119 -11.44 9.56 -25.40
CA THR A 119 -12.59 8.65 -25.27
C THR A 119 -12.14 7.19 -25.20
N GLN A 120 -11.19 6.78 -26.06
CA GLN A 120 -10.61 5.44 -26.02
C GLN A 120 -9.80 5.16 -24.73
N ARG A 121 -9.16 6.19 -24.16
CA ARG A 121 -8.49 6.07 -22.85
C ARG A 121 -9.49 5.83 -21.73
N ILE A 122 -10.60 6.57 -21.72
CA ILE A 122 -11.70 6.37 -20.76
C ILE A 122 -12.24 4.93 -20.84
N GLN A 123 -12.49 4.41 -22.05
CA GLN A 123 -12.97 3.03 -22.23
C GLN A 123 -11.99 1.99 -21.66
N ARG A 124 -10.68 2.20 -21.81
CA ARG A 124 -9.66 1.32 -21.21
C ARG A 124 -9.66 1.40 -19.69
N ILE A 125 -9.81 2.59 -19.13
CA ILE A 125 -9.94 2.78 -17.68
C ILE A 125 -11.20 2.08 -17.16
N ASP A 126 -12.33 2.20 -17.86
CA ASP A 126 -13.58 1.54 -17.48
C ASP A 126 -13.44 0.01 -17.43
N LEU A 127 -12.75 -0.59 -18.41
CA LEU A 127 -12.46 -2.03 -18.42
C LEU A 127 -11.58 -2.45 -17.24
N GLN A 128 -10.56 -1.66 -16.89
CA GLN A 128 -9.72 -1.91 -15.72
C GLN A 128 -10.53 -1.78 -14.42
N ALA A 129 -11.35 -0.75 -14.32
CA ALA A 129 -12.15 -0.45 -13.14
C ALA A 129 -13.23 -1.51 -12.87
N GLN A 130 -13.74 -2.23 -13.88
CA GLN A 130 -14.72 -3.30 -13.69
C GLN A 130 -14.20 -4.47 -12.84
N GLN A 131 -12.89 -4.73 -12.85
CA GLN A 131 -12.30 -5.86 -12.11
C GLN A 131 -11.94 -5.51 -10.66
N LEU A 132 -11.71 -4.22 -10.37
CA LEU A 132 -11.24 -3.76 -9.06
C LEU A 132 -12.23 -4.04 -7.91
N PRO A 133 -13.56 -3.85 -8.06
CA PRO A 133 -14.51 -4.15 -6.99
C PRO A 133 -14.45 -5.61 -6.55
N GLN A 134 -14.36 -6.54 -7.51
CA GLN A 134 -14.29 -7.97 -7.22
C GLN A 134 -12.97 -8.33 -6.53
N GLN A 135 -11.84 -7.82 -7.03
CA GLN A 135 -10.53 -8.04 -6.41
C GLN A 135 -10.44 -7.49 -4.98
N LEU A 136 -10.99 -6.29 -4.75
CA LEU A 136 -11.07 -5.70 -3.40
C LEU A 136 -11.98 -6.52 -2.48
N ALA A 137 -13.13 -6.97 -2.96
CA ALA A 137 -14.03 -7.82 -2.17
C ALA A 137 -13.39 -9.16 -1.80
N ASP A 138 -12.63 -9.77 -2.71
CA ASP A 138 -11.93 -11.02 -2.45
C ASP A 138 -10.78 -10.84 -1.45
N LEU A 139 -10.03 -9.74 -1.55
CA LEU A 139 -9.03 -9.38 -0.55
C LEU A 139 -9.65 -9.08 0.82
N ASP A 140 -10.77 -8.38 0.87
CA ASP A 140 -11.49 -8.09 2.11
C ASP A 140 -11.93 -9.39 2.80
N ARG A 141 -12.46 -10.35 2.03
CA ARG A 141 -12.78 -11.69 2.56
C ARG A 141 -11.54 -12.43 3.09
N GLN A 142 -10.42 -12.39 2.37
CA GLN A 142 -9.18 -13.05 2.81
C GLN A 142 -8.62 -12.39 4.08
N ILE A 143 -8.68 -11.06 4.18
CA ILE A 143 -8.28 -10.32 5.38
C ILE A 143 -9.16 -10.69 6.56
N ASP A 144 -10.49 -10.71 6.38
CA ASP A 144 -11.43 -11.11 7.42
C ASP A 144 -11.17 -12.54 7.91
N GLN A 145 -10.91 -13.47 6.99
CA GLN A 145 -10.56 -14.85 7.31
C GLN A 145 -9.24 -14.93 8.09
N ALA A 146 -8.21 -14.19 7.66
CA ALA A 146 -6.90 -14.18 8.32
C ALA A 146 -6.96 -13.55 9.73
N GLN A 147 -7.76 -12.50 9.92
CA GLN A 147 -7.95 -11.85 11.21
C GLN A 147 -8.76 -12.70 12.19
N ARG A 148 -9.74 -13.45 11.68
CA ARG A 148 -10.61 -14.32 12.49
C ARG A 148 -10.09 -15.75 12.62
N ASP A 149 -8.86 -16.03 12.18
CA ASP A 149 -8.32 -17.39 12.22
C ASP A 149 -8.22 -17.86 13.69
N PRO A 150 -9.03 -18.85 14.11
CA PRO A 150 -9.01 -19.36 15.47
C PRO A 150 -7.66 -19.96 15.86
N ALA A 151 -6.83 -20.33 14.88
CA ALA A 151 -5.46 -20.77 15.12
C ALA A 151 -4.58 -19.67 15.73
N ILE A 152 -4.81 -18.38 15.42
CA ILE A 152 -4.06 -17.28 16.05
C ILE A 152 -4.39 -17.23 17.54
N THR A 153 -5.68 -17.31 17.89
CA THR A 153 -6.12 -17.31 19.30
C THR A 153 -5.54 -18.51 20.04
N ARG A 154 -5.57 -19.71 19.43
CA ARG A 154 -4.96 -20.91 20.00
C ARG A 154 -3.45 -20.78 20.18
N LEU A 155 -2.73 -20.28 19.17
CA LEU A 155 -1.29 -20.06 19.26
C LEU A 155 -0.94 -19.03 20.35
N GLN A 156 -1.76 -18.00 20.54
CA GLN A 156 -1.58 -17.04 21.64
C GLN A 156 -1.81 -17.69 23.01
N GLN A 157 -2.83 -18.52 23.16
CA GLN A 157 -3.08 -19.30 24.39
C GLN A 157 -1.94 -20.27 24.68
N ASP A 158 -1.52 -21.06 23.68
CA ASP A 158 -0.40 -22.00 23.78
C ASP A 158 0.89 -21.28 24.16
N ARG A 159 1.15 -20.10 23.58
CA ARG A 159 2.30 -19.26 23.93
C ARG A 159 2.26 -18.87 25.41
N SER A 160 1.14 -18.34 25.88
CA SER A 160 0.98 -17.94 27.29
C SER A 160 1.16 -19.13 28.24
N GLN A 161 0.64 -20.29 27.89
CA GLN A 161 0.81 -21.51 28.68
C GLN A 161 2.29 -21.96 28.73
N VAL A 162 2.96 -22.04 27.59
CA VAL A 162 4.39 -22.43 27.53
C VAL A 162 5.27 -21.44 28.30
N VAL A 163 4.98 -20.14 28.24
CA VAL A 163 5.67 -19.10 29.02
C VAL A 163 5.49 -19.32 30.53
N ALA A 164 4.27 -19.64 30.98
CA ALA A 164 4.02 -19.94 32.39
C ALA A 164 4.76 -21.22 32.85
N GLU A 165 4.75 -22.27 32.03
CA GLU A 165 5.50 -23.51 32.30
C GLU A 165 7.01 -23.28 32.37
N LEU A 166 7.57 -22.43 31.50
CA LEU A 166 8.97 -22.03 31.53
C LEU A 166 9.32 -21.27 32.80
N SER A 167 8.50 -20.30 33.20
CA SER A 167 8.71 -19.51 34.42
C SER A 167 8.69 -20.41 35.67
N ASN A 168 7.73 -21.35 35.76
CA ASN A 168 7.68 -22.32 36.85
C ASN A 168 8.90 -23.24 36.87
N ALA A 169 9.35 -23.71 35.71
CA ALA A 169 10.54 -24.56 35.61
C ALA A 169 11.82 -23.83 36.03
N GLN A 170 11.94 -22.55 35.68
CA GLN A 170 13.05 -21.69 36.11
C GLN A 170 13.04 -21.51 37.64
N GLY A 171 11.89 -21.18 38.23
CA GLY A 171 11.77 -21.05 39.69
C GLY A 171 12.16 -22.33 40.44
N ASN A 172 11.77 -23.51 39.92
CA ASN A 172 12.17 -24.79 40.50
C ASN A 172 13.67 -25.05 40.41
N LEU A 173 14.31 -24.68 39.28
CA LEU A 173 15.76 -24.79 39.13
C LEU A 173 16.50 -23.86 40.09
N ASP A 174 16.02 -22.64 40.29
CA ASP A 174 16.62 -21.70 41.25
C ASP A 174 16.52 -22.22 42.69
N GLN A 175 15.38 -22.80 43.06
CA GLN A 175 15.22 -23.45 44.36
C GLN A 175 16.18 -24.64 44.54
N LEU A 176 16.32 -25.49 43.52
CA LEU A 176 17.25 -26.61 43.56
C LEU A 176 18.71 -26.13 43.66
N ASN A 177 19.09 -25.11 42.90
CA ASN A 177 20.43 -24.50 42.97
C ASN A 177 20.71 -23.93 44.36
N ASN A 178 19.73 -23.23 44.97
CA ASN A 178 19.88 -22.73 46.33
C ASN A 178 20.03 -23.85 47.37
N ARG A 179 19.28 -24.95 47.23
CA ARG A 179 19.43 -26.13 48.09
C ARG A 179 20.78 -26.80 47.91
N LEU A 180 21.25 -26.93 46.67
CA LEU A 180 22.55 -27.50 46.35
C LEU A 180 23.69 -26.64 46.92
N ALA A 181 23.60 -25.31 46.79
CA ALA A 181 24.58 -24.38 47.36
C ALA A 181 24.66 -24.50 48.89
N ARG A 182 23.51 -24.59 49.57
CA ARG A 182 23.46 -24.82 51.03
C ARG A 182 24.07 -26.17 51.41
N ALA A 183 23.75 -27.23 50.67
CA ALA A 183 24.30 -28.57 50.91
C ALA A 183 25.82 -28.58 50.72
N ASN A 184 26.34 -27.98 49.65
CA ASN A 184 27.77 -27.86 49.40
C ASN A 184 28.48 -27.07 50.50
N SER A 185 27.93 -25.93 50.94
CA SER A 185 28.48 -25.16 52.06
C SER A 185 28.52 -25.98 53.36
N HIS A 186 27.49 -26.79 53.62
CA HIS A 186 27.49 -27.68 54.78
C HIS A 186 28.56 -28.77 54.68
N VAL A 187 28.76 -29.36 53.49
CA VAL A 187 29.81 -30.36 53.26
C VAL A 187 31.19 -29.76 53.46
N GLU A 188 31.46 -28.56 52.91
CA GLU A 188 32.73 -27.85 53.10
C GLU A 188 33.00 -27.56 54.58
N MET A 189 31.99 -27.13 55.34
CA MET A 189 32.11 -26.92 56.78
C MET A 189 32.45 -28.21 57.53
N CYS A 190 31.76 -29.31 57.21
CA CYS A 190 32.03 -30.62 57.80
C CYS A 190 33.45 -31.12 57.48
N TYR A 191 33.90 -30.96 56.23
CA TYR A 191 35.26 -31.30 55.83
C TYR A 191 36.30 -30.47 56.59
N GLY A 192 36.12 -29.16 56.67
CA GLY A 192 37.01 -28.27 57.44
C GLY A 192 37.06 -28.65 58.92
N TYR A 193 35.92 -29.01 59.52
CA TYR A 193 35.86 -29.48 60.91
C TYR A 193 36.59 -30.81 61.11
N ILE A 194 36.43 -31.77 60.19
CA ILE A 194 37.16 -33.04 60.21
C ILE A 194 38.67 -32.80 60.08
N GLU A 195 39.08 -31.96 59.14
CA GLU A 195 40.50 -31.66 58.91
C GLU A 195 41.15 -30.99 60.13
N LEU A 196 40.48 -30.04 60.76
CA LEU A 196 40.89 -29.44 62.03
C LEU A 196 40.97 -30.47 63.17
N SER A 197 39.99 -31.39 63.23
CA SER A 197 39.95 -32.45 64.25
C SER A 197 41.10 -33.44 64.12
N ILE A 198 41.56 -33.71 62.90
CA ILE A 198 42.70 -34.58 62.61
C ILE A 198 44.02 -33.83 62.88
N LYS A 199 44.17 -32.60 62.39
CA LYS A 199 45.41 -31.82 62.51
C LYS A 199 45.68 -31.29 63.92
N TYR A 200 44.63 -30.96 64.69
CA TYR A 200 44.77 -30.29 66.01
C TYR A 200 43.85 -30.87 67.10
N PRO A 201 44.02 -32.16 67.48
CA PRO A 201 43.09 -32.85 68.39
C PRO A 201 43.06 -32.25 69.82
N ALA A 202 44.16 -31.65 70.30
CA ALA A 202 44.23 -31.03 71.63
C ALA A 202 43.48 -29.68 71.71
N ALA A 203 43.56 -28.86 70.67
CA ALA A 203 42.88 -27.56 70.61
C ALA A 203 41.35 -27.71 70.55
N LEU A 204 40.85 -28.73 69.85
CA LEU A 204 39.42 -29.01 69.75
C LEU A 204 38.80 -29.46 71.09
N LYS A 205 39.55 -30.18 71.93
CA LYS A 205 39.14 -30.58 73.28
C LYS A 205 38.96 -29.38 74.22
N ILE A 206 39.77 -28.35 74.06
CA ILE A 206 39.67 -27.11 74.84
C ILE A 206 38.46 -26.29 74.33
N ALA A 207 38.30 -26.11 73.01
CA ALA A 207 37.17 -25.38 72.44
C ALA A 207 35.80 -25.98 72.81
N LYS A 208 35.66 -27.32 72.83
CA LYS A 208 34.43 -27.99 73.29
C LYS A 208 34.15 -27.83 74.78
N LYS A 209 35.17 -27.55 75.60
CA LYS A 209 35.04 -27.31 77.05
C LYS A 209 34.63 -25.88 77.39
N VAL A 210 34.85 -24.93 76.47
CA VAL A 210 34.55 -23.49 76.63
C VAL A 210 33.16 -23.12 76.11
N ASN A 211 32.58 -23.91 75.20
CA ASN A 211 31.24 -23.69 74.62
C ASN A 211 30.09 -24.44 75.33
N LYS A 212 30.31 -24.89 76.58
CA LYS A 212 29.27 -25.37 77.51
C LYS A 212 29.05 -24.31 78.57
#